data_AF-A0A7V9NID0-F1
#
_entry.id   AF-A0A7V9NID0-F1
#
_cell.length_a   1.000
_cell.length_b   1.000
_cell.length_c   1.000
_cell.angle_alpha   90.00
_cell.angle_beta   90.00
_cell.angle_gamma   90.00
#
_symmetry.space_group_name_H-M   'P 1'
#
loop_
_entity.id
_entity.type
_entity.pdbx_description
1 polymer ?
#
loop_
_entity_poly.entity_id
_entity_poly.type
_entity_poly.pdbx_seq_one_letter_code
_entity_poly.pdbx_strand_id
1 'polypeptide(L)'
;AGWRSATMYEGLETANFRLAGWSWGMWDWNWWQQPRGDRIAARLARKASDGDVVVIHDGHHENPRADRRHAAETVRRLVPQLGKRGFAFGALCEPSAKPAPAPVPTQTF
;
A
#
# COMPACT_ATOMS: atom_id res chain seq x y z
N ALA A 1 -7.94 -7.43 -10.36
CA ALA A 1 -7.74 -7.41 -8.90
C ALA A 1 -8.27 -6.09 -8.34
N GLY A 2 -8.87 -6.12 -7.16
CA GLY A 2 -9.60 -5.01 -6.54
C GLY A 2 -11.05 -5.01 -6.97
N TRP A 3 -11.85 -5.95 -6.44
CA TRP A 3 -13.30 -5.96 -6.68
C TRP A 3 -13.90 -4.70 -6.06
N ARG A 4 -14.78 -4.03 -6.82
CA ARG A 4 -15.46 -2.81 -6.40
C ARG A 4 -16.92 -2.91 -6.84
N SER A 5 -17.83 -2.41 -6.03
CA SER A 5 -19.27 -2.34 -6.34
C SER A 5 -19.83 -0.99 -5.90
N ALA A 6 -20.97 -0.59 -6.47
CA ALA A 6 -21.68 0.62 -6.03
C ALA A 6 -21.98 0.58 -4.52
N THR A 7 -22.48 -0.55 -4.03
CA THR A 7 -22.77 -0.78 -2.61
C THR A 7 -21.55 -0.67 -1.70
N MET A 8 -20.35 -1.05 -2.19
CA MET A 8 -19.11 -0.87 -1.45
C MET A 8 -18.78 0.63 -1.31
N TYR A 9 -18.95 1.42 -2.38
CA TYR A 9 -18.69 2.86 -2.32
C TYR A 9 -19.66 3.58 -1.38
N GLU A 10 -20.96 3.25 -1.42
CA GLU A 10 -21.97 3.77 -0.50
C GLU A 10 -21.63 3.46 0.96
N GLY A 11 -21.19 2.22 1.23
CA GLY A 11 -20.75 1.81 2.56
C GLY A 11 -19.51 2.58 3.04
N LEU A 12 -18.54 2.80 2.16
CA LEU A 12 -17.34 3.59 2.47
C LEU A 12 -17.68 5.06 2.77
N GLU A 13 -18.58 5.66 2.00
CA GLU A 13 -19.05 7.03 2.22
C GLU A 13 -19.76 7.15 3.57
N THR A 14 -20.69 6.23 3.85
CA THR A 14 -21.41 6.17 5.14
C THR A 14 -20.46 6.01 6.33
N ALA A 15 -19.39 5.23 6.16
CA ALA A 15 -18.39 4.98 7.19
C ALA A 15 -17.25 6.02 7.21
N ASN A 16 -17.31 7.07 6.38
CA ASN A 16 -16.28 8.12 6.26
C ASN A 16 -14.87 7.58 5.91
N PHE A 17 -14.80 6.60 5.01
CA PHE A 17 -13.55 6.07 4.47
C PHE A 17 -13.33 6.51 3.03
N ARG A 18 -12.05 6.67 2.65
CA ARG A 18 -11.62 6.87 1.27
C ARG A 18 -11.00 5.59 0.72
N LEU A 19 -11.39 5.21 -0.50
CA LEU A 19 -10.80 4.05 -1.18
C LEU A 19 -9.51 4.44 -1.89
N ALA A 20 -8.40 3.79 -1.54
CA ALA A 20 -7.16 3.86 -2.31
C ALA A 20 -7.04 2.63 -3.24
N GLY A 21 -6.83 2.88 -4.53
CA GLY A 21 -6.46 1.86 -5.50
C GLY A 21 -4.95 1.77 -5.69
N TRP A 22 -4.52 1.09 -6.74
CA TRP A 22 -3.14 1.08 -7.21
C TRP A 22 -3.09 1.35 -8.71
N SER A 23 -1.92 1.76 -9.19
CA SER A 23 -1.70 2.11 -10.59
C SER A 23 -1.68 0.88 -11.51
N TRP A 24 -2.05 1.08 -12.78
CA TRP A 24 -2.03 0.00 -13.77
C TRP A 24 -0.62 -0.57 -13.96
N GLY A 25 -0.50 -1.89 -13.82
CA GLY A 25 0.77 -2.62 -13.90
C GLY A 25 1.66 -2.55 -12.66
N MET A 26 1.21 -1.88 -11.58
CA MET A 26 1.99 -1.63 -10.36
C MET A 26 1.61 -2.56 -9.20
N TRP A 27 1.56 -3.86 -9.47
CA TRP A 27 1.34 -4.93 -8.50
C TRP A 27 2.43 -5.98 -8.59
N ASP A 28 2.66 -6.78 -7.56
CA ASP A 28 3.61 -7.90 -7.50
C ASP A 28 3.13 -9.20 -8.16
N TRP A 29 1.81 -9.36 -8.27
CA TRP A 29 1.16 -10.52 -8.88
C TRP A 29 1.62 -10.79 -10.32
N ASN A 30 2.02 -12.03 -10.59
CA ASN A 30 2.38 -12.52 -11.92
C ASN A 30 1.65 -13.83 -12.18
N TRP A 31 0.84 -13.87 -13.23
CA TRP A 31 0.07 -15.05 -13.58
C TRP A 31 1.04 -16.18 -13.99
N TRP A 32 0.79 -17.41 -13.48
CA TRP A 32 1.58 -18.62 -13.75
C TRP A 32 3.04 -18.66 -13.24
N GLN A 33 3.49 -17.72 -12.41
CA GLN A 33 4.86 -17.75 -11.89
C GLN A 33 4.90 -17.51 -10.38
N GLN A 34 5.80 -18.22 -9.70
CA GLN A 34 6.13 -17.92 -8.31
C GLN A 34 6.70 -16.49 -8.21
N PRO A 35 6.27 -15.70 -7.21
CA PRO A 35 6.80 -14.36 -6.99
C PRO A 35 8.33 -14.40 -6.76
N ARG A 36 9.06 -13.60 -7.52
CA ARG A 36 10.51 -13.42 -7.33
C ARG A 36 10.84 -11.95 -7.17
N GLY A 37 11.45 -11.59 -6.04
CA GLY A 37 11.61 -10.21 -5.63
C GLY A 37 12.44 -9.38 -6.62
N ASP A 38 13.47 -10.00 -7.21
CA ASP A 38 14.32 -9.44 -8.27
C ASP A 38 13.53 -9.05 -9.53
N ARG A 39 12.72 -9.96 -10.07
CA ARG A 39 11.95 -9.75 -11.31
C ARG A 39 10.85 -8.72 -11.12
N ILE A 40 10.16 -8.78 -9.97
CA ILE A 40 9.11 -7.82 -9.63
C ILE A 40 9.71 -6.43 -9.49
N ALA A 41 10.80 -6.27 -8.73
CA ALA A 41 11.47 -4.99 -8.56
C ALA A 41 11.94 -4.41 -9.90
N ALA A 42 12.57 -5.21 -10.77
CA ALA A 42 13.01 -4.76 -12.08
C ALA A 42 11.84 -4.31 -12.98
N ARG A 43 10.71 -5.03 -12.95
CA ARG A 43 9.51 -4.65 -13.72
C ARG A 43 8.90 -3.33 -13.21
N LEU A 44 8.71 -3.22 -11.90
CA LEU A 44 8.12 -2.03 -11.28
C LEU A 44 9.03 -0.81 -11.48
N ALA A 45 10.34 -0.98 -11.27
CA ALA A 45 11.34 0.07 -11.48
C ALA A 45 11.37 0.58 -12.93
N ARG A 46 11.02 -0.25 -13.92
CA ARG A 46 10.95 0.17 -15.33
C ARG A 46 9.68 0.94 -15.68
N LYS A 47 8.61 0.75 -14.91
CA LYS A 47 7.27 1.31 -15.20
C LYS A 47 6.94 2.54 -14.35
N ALA A 48 7.53 2.64 -13.16
CA ALA A 48 7.17 3.66 -12.18
C ALA A 48 7.29 5.08 -12.74
N SER A 49 6.22 5.84 -12.52
CA SER A 49 6.04 7.26 -12.83
C SER A 49 5.53 8.02 -11.60
N ASP A 50 5.61 9.34 -11.63
CA ASP A 50 5.15 10.21 -10.54
C ASP A 50 3.67 9.94 -10.24
N GLY A 51 3.35 9.82 -8.94
CA GLY A 51 1.99 9.54 -8.46
C GLY A 51 1.59 8.06 -8.47
N ASP A 52 2.46 7.15 -8.91
CA ASP A 52 2.12 5.72 -8.90
C ASP A 52 1.93 5.16 -7.49
N VAL A 53 0.86 4.39 -7.31
CA VAL A 53 0.64 3.58 -6.12
C VAL A 53 0.95 2.12 -6.43
N VAL A 54 1.87 1.53 -5.65
CA VAL A 54 2.38 0.17 -5.83
C VAL A 54 1.80 -0.76 -4.76
N VAL A 55 1.29 -1.93 -5.18
CA VAL A 55 0.84 -2.99 -4.25
C VAL A 55 1.80 -4.18 -4.26
N ILE A 56 2.22 -4.59 -3.06
CA ILE A 56 3.04 -5.79 -2.80
C ILE A 56 2.37 -6.55 -1.66
N HIS A 57 2.13 -7.85 -1.85
CA HIS A 57 1.46 -8.71 -0.88
C HIS A 57 2.48 -9.44 -0.01
N ASP A 58 2.38 -9.26 1.31
CA ASP A 58 3.29 -9.89 2.28
C ASP A 58 2.68 -11.16 2.91
N GLY A 59 2.36 -12.15 2.08
CA GLY A 59 1.89 -13.47 2.51
C GLY A 59 0.66 -13.97 1.77
N HIS A 60 -0.16 -14.78 2.45
CA HIS A 60 -1.34 -15.42 1.88
C HIS A 60 -2.54 -15.27 2.81
N HIS A 61 -3.72 -15.03 2.26
CA HIS A 61 -4.97 -14.82 3.01
C HIS A 61 -5.39 -16.04 3.85
N GLU A 62 -5.15 -17.27 3.35
CA GLU A 62 -5.48 -18.51 4.06
C GLU A 62 -4.30 -19.12 4.85
N ASN A 63 -3.06 -18.91 4.39
CA ASN A 63 -1.90 -19.58 4.96
C ASN A 63 -1.02 -18.58 5.73
N PRO A 64 -1.11 -18.56 7.07
CA PRO A 64 -0.36 -17.60 7.89
C PRO A 64 1.17 -17.83 7.87
N ARG A 65 1.61 -19.01 7.42
CA ARG A 65 3.03 -19.41 7.29
C ARG A 65 3.56 -19.32 5.85
N ALA A 66 2.79 -18.71 4.94
CA ALA A 66 3.25 -18.51 3.57
C ALA A 66 4.56 -17.71 3.50
N ASP A 67 5.36 -17.96 2.46
CA ASP A 67 6.65 -17.31 2.28
C ASP A 67 6.49 -15.81 1.98
N ARG A 68 7.10 -14.99 2.84
CA ARG A 68 7.08 -13.53 2.82
C ARG A 68 8.35 -12.90 2.23
N ARG A 69 9.38 -13.71 1.98
CA ARG A 69 10.71 -13.21 1.58
C ARG A 69 10.67 -12.44 0.25
N HIS A 70 9.77 -12.82 -0.65
CA HIS A 70 9.64 -12.16 -1.95
C HIS A 70 9.24 -10.68 -1.80
N ALA A 71 8.32 -10.36 -0.90
CA ALA A 71 7.85 -9.00 -0.65
C ALA A 71 8.99 -8.14 -0.08
N ALA A 72 9.66 -8.65 0.97
CA ALA A 72 10.82 -7.98 1.57
C ALA A 72 11.95 -7.77 0.55
N GLU A 73 12.24 -8.78 -0.29
CA GLU A 73 13.23 -8.65 -1.36
C GLU A 73 12.84 -7.61 -2.41
N THR A 74 11.57 -7.56 -2.83
CA THR A 74 11.09 -6.55 -3.77
C THR A 74 11.32 -5.16 -3.22
N VAL A 75 10.91 -4.87 -1.98
CA VAL A 75 11.08 -3.55 -1.35
C VAL A 75 12.56 -3.19 -1.24
N ARG A 76 13.39 -4.10 -0.73
CA ARG A 76 14.84 -3.91 -0.57
C ARG A 76 15.54 -3.53 -1.88
N ARG A 77 15.06 -4.04 -3.02
CA ARG A 77 15.63 -3.76 -4.35
C ARG A 77 14.99 -2.56 -5.03
N LEU A 78 13.68 -2.39 -4.91
CA LEU A 78 12.90 -1.39 -5.64
C LEU A 78 13.15 0.01 -5.10
N VAL A 79 13.11 0.19 -3.77
CA VAL A 79 13.22 1.51 -3.13
C VAL A 79 14.52 2.23 -3.52
N PRO A 80 15.71 1.61 -3.45
CA PRO A 80 16.95 2.27 -3.87
C PRO A 80 16.99 2.59 -5.37
N GLN A 81 16.38 1.75 -6.23
CA GLN A 81 16.34 1.99 -7.67
C GLN A 81 15.47 3.20 -8.02
N LEU A 82 14.31 3.32 -7.37
CA LEU A 82 13.44 4.47 -7.55
C LEU A 82 14.05 5.74 -6.94
N GLY A 83 14.69 5.64 -5.78
CA GLY A 83 15.43 6.77 -5.18
C GLY A 83 16.51 7.33 -6.11
N LYS A 84 17.28 6.46 -6.79
CA LYS A 84 18.27 6.89 -7.81
C LYS A 84 17.65 7.59 -9.03
N ARG A 85 16.36 7.37 -9.29
CA ARG A 85 15.60 8.03 -10.35
C ARG A 85 14.93 9.33 -9.88
N GLY A 86 15.06 9.70 -8.61
CA GLY A 86 14.50 10.94 -8.04
C GLY A 86 13.13 10.76 -7.36
N PHE A 87 12.62 9.54 -7.21
CA PHE A 87 11.35 9.32 -6.52
C PHE A 87 11.49 9.44 -5.01
N ALA A 88 10.47 10.02 -4.38
CA ALA A 88 10.21 9.94 -2.95
C ALA A 88 9.01 9.02 -2.68
N PHE A 89 8.95 8.46 -1.48
CA PHE A 89 7.86 7.59 -1.05
C PHE A 89 7.03 8.32 0.01
N GLY A 90 5.71 8.33 -0.17
CA GLY A 90 4.76 8.92 0.76
C GLY A 90 3.76 7.88 1.26
N ALA A 91 3.14 8.17 2.40
CA ALA A 91 1.94 7.46 2.82
C ALA A 91 0.73 7.93 1.99
N LEU A 92 -0.25 7.04 1.77
CA LEU A 92 -1.47 7.38 1.04
C LEU A 92 -2.32 8.44 1.76
N CYS A 93 -2.23 8.44 3.08
CA CYS A 93 -2.84 9.45 3.94
C CYS A 93 -1.73 10.07 4.78
N GLU A 94 -1.78 11.38 4.98
CA GLU A 94 -1.05 11.98 6.09
C GLU A 94 -1.62 11.44 7.41
N PRO A 95 -0.79 11.18 8.43
CA PRO A 95 -1.30 10.90 9.75
C PRO A 95 -2.14 12.10 10.18
N SER A 96 -3.43 11.89 10.45
CA SER A 96 -4.23 12.94 11.08
C SER A 96 -3.55 13.32 12.40
N ALA A 97 -3.43 14.62 12.66
CA ALA A 97 -3.06 15.07 13.99
C ALA A 97 -4.02 14.39 14.98
N LYS A 98 -3.47 13.67 15.96
CA LYS A 98 -4.26 13.08 17.04
C LYS A 98 -5.08 14.24 17.64
N PRO A 99 -6.42 14.16 17.70
CA PRO A 99 -7.20 15.21 18.31
C PRO A 99 -6.69 15.43 19.74
N ALA A 100 -6.51 16.69 20.12
CA ALA A 100 -6.11 17.03 21.48
C ALA A 100 -7.05 16.33 22.47
N PRO A 101 -6.53 15.79 23.60
CA PRO A 101 -7.40 15.23 24.63
C PRO A 101 -8.44 16.27 25.02
N ALA A 102 -9.69 15.84 25.18
CA ALA A 102 -10.76 16.72 25.65
C ALA A 102 -10.33 17.40 26.96
N PRO A 103 -10.66 18.68 27.17
CA PRO A 103 -10.37 19.34 28.43
C PRO A 103 -11.01 18.56 29.58
N VAL A 104 -10.20 18.21 30.58
CA VAL A 104 -10.70 17.61 31.82
C VAL A 104 -11.57 18.66 32.51
N PRO A 105 -12.84 18.37 32.84
CA PRO A 105 -13.67 19.33 33.55
C PRO A 105 -13.06 19.60 34.93
N THR A 106 -12.67 20.85 35.17
CA THR A 106 -12.26 21.32 36.49
C THR A 106 -13.47 21.25 37.42
N GLN A 107 -13.48 20.31 38.35
CA GLN A 107 -14.41 20.37 39.47
C GLN A 107 -13.95 21.50 40.39
N THR A 108 -14.73 22.56 40.46
CA THR A 108 -14.59 23.59 41.49
C THR A 108 -15.08 22.99 42.80
N PHE A 109 -14.21 22.97 43.82
CA PHE A 109 -14.54 22.58 45.19
C PHE A 109 -15.38 23.65 45.89
#